data_AF-A0A927UGF3-F1
#
_entry.id   AF-A0A927UGF3-F1
#
_cell.length_a   1.000
_cell.length_b   1.000
_cell.length_c   1.000
_cell.angle_alpha   90.00
_cell.angle_beta   90.00
_cell.angle_gamma   90.00
#
_symmetry.space_group_name_H-M   'P 1'
#
loop_
_entity.id
_entity.type
_entity.pdbx_description
1 polymer ?
#
loop_
_entity_poly.entity_id
_entity_poly.type
_entity_poly.pdbx_seq_one_letter_code
_entity_poly.pdbx_strand_id
1 'polypeptide(L)'
;MGKAMAKCPNGHFYESDKFAACPFCESVVGGGNGQKVTMPIGENPGMNKTIPTDEVKEMQKTEPIKSADDNKDKPNGNLTDKFDKDIKKQGDMQKTVSFFSENGSNQVPAVGLLLCVEGDNFGETYLLKAGKNFIGRSNTMDVVISEDNSVSREKHAIILYEPRKRMFLAQPGESSELYYVNGEVVLNVLELHEYDEISLGKTKLLFVPICGPQFSWEDYTK
;
A
#
# COMPACT_ATOMS: atom_id res chain seq x y z
N MET A 1 20.93 -24.85 -30.94
CA MET A 1 20.84 -23.47 -31.45
C MET A 1 20.42 -22.57 -30.29
N GLY A 2 20.92 -21.33 -30.20
CA GLY A 2 20.36 -20.35 -29.26
C GLY A 2 19.03 -19.80 -29.78
N LYS A 3 18.15 -19.35 -28.88
CA LYS A 3 16.92 -18.63 -29.24
C LYS A 3 17.24 -17.15 -29.48
N ALA A 4 16.72 -16.55 -30.55
CA ALA A 4 16.73 -15.11 -30.71
C ALA A 4 15.63 -14.46 -29.84
N MET A 5 16.06 -13.58 -28.94
CA MET A 5 15.19 -12.72 -28.13
C MET A 5 15.17 -11.32 -28.74
N ALA A 6 14.00 -10.82 -29.10
CA ALA A 6 13.79 -9.45 -29.54
C ALA A 6 13.06 -8.64 -28.46
N LYS A 7 13.28 -7.31 -28.43
CA LYS A 7 12.56 -6.37 -27.56
C LYS A 7 11.76 -5.41 -28.44
N CYS A 8 10.46 -5.24 -28.17
CA CYS A 8 9.59 -4.35 -28.94
C CYS A 8 9.68 -2.88 -28.45
N PRO A 9 9.12 -1.91 -29.20
CA PRO A 9 9.08 -0.51 -28.78
C PRO A 9 8.41 -0.29 -27.42
N ASN A 10 7.38 -1.07 -27.10
CA ASN A 10 6.67 -1.03 -25.82
C ASN A 10 7.40 -1.80 -24.69
N GLY A 11 8.65 -2.21 -24.90
CA GLY A 11 9.52 -2.78 -23.88
C GLY A 11 9.44 -4.30 -23.67
N HIS A 12 8.44 -4.98 -24.21
CA HIS A 12 8.27 -6.43 -24.05
C HIS A 12 9.34 -7.24 -24.79
N PHE A 13 9.80 -8.33 -24.18
CA PHE A 13 10.68 -9.32 -24.81
C PHE A 13 9.87 -10.48 -25.42
N TYR A 14 10.26 -10.95 -26.60
CA TYR A 14 9.61 -12.06 -27.30
C TYR A 14 10.59 -12.89 -28.14
N GLU A 15 10.25 -14.14 -28.43
CA GLU A 15 11.04 -15.03 -29.30
C GLU A 15 10.79 -14.68 -30.77
N SER A 16 11.72 -13.94 -31.41
CA SER A 16 11.57 -13.51 -32.81
C SER A 16 11.58 -14.68 -33.80
N ASP A 17 12.16 -15.82 -33.41
CA ASP A 17 12.14 -17.07 -34.19
C ASP A 17 10.72 -17.68 -34.32
N LYS A 18 9.75 -17.20 -33.53
CA LYS A 18 8.35 -17.68 -33.51
C LYS A 18 7.32 -16.63 -33.87
N PHE A 19 7.60 -15.35 -33.57
CA PHE A 19 6.64 -14.27 -33.74
C PHE A 19 7.28 -13.13 -34.54
N ALA A 20 6.71 -12.78 -35.69
CA ALA A 20 7.18 -11.68 -36.52
C ALA A 20 6.96 -10.28 -35.88
N ALA A 21 6.02 -10.19 -34.95
CA ALA A 21 5.70 -9.00 -34.16
C ALA A 21 5.47 -9.40 -32.69
N CYS A 22 5.47 -8.42 -31.79
CA CYS A 22 5.31 -8.67 -30.36
C CYS A 22 3.85 -9.05 -30.00
N PRO A 23 3.59 -10.27 -29.48
CA PRO A 23 2.24 -10.75 -29.20
C PRO A 23 1.55 -10.03 -28.02
N PHE A 24 2.28 -9.20 -27.28
CA PHE A 24 1.79 -8.43 -26.13
C PHE A 24 1.48 -6.96 -26.45
N CYS A 25 1.60 -6.52 -27.70
CA CYS A 25 1.41 -5.09 -28.05
C CYS A 25 -0.04 -4.70 -28.35
N GLU A 26 -0.88 -5.62 -28.83
CA GLU A 26 -2.27 -5.32 -29.22
C GLU A 26 -3.30 -5.66 -28.13
N SER A 27 -2.90 -6.38 -27.08
CA SER A 27 -3.77 -6.86 -25.99
C SER A 27 -4.10 -5.78 -24.93
N VAL A 28 -4.25 -4.52 -25.33
CA VAL A 28 -4.46 -3.37 -24.42
C VAL A 28 -5.66 -2.50 -24.86
N VAL A 29 -6.76 -3.14 -25.25
CA VAL A 29 -8.08 -2.49 -25.36
C VAL A 29 -9.17 -3.44 -24.85
N GLY A 30 -9.80 -3.09 -23.72
CA GLY A 30 -11.00 -3.77 -23.19
C GLY A 30 -10.72 -5.06 -22.40
N GLY A 31 -11.40 -5.22 -21.26
CA GLY A 31 -11.35 -6.42 -20.43
C GLY A 31 -12.53 -7.37 -20.70
N GLY A 32 -12.32 -8.68 -20.45
CA GLY A 32 -13.37 -9.69 -20.56
C GLY A 32 -12.85 -11.10 -20.28
N ASN A 33 -13.72 -11.97 -19.74
CA ASN A 33 -13.38 -13.37 -19.48
C ASN A 33 -13.47 -14.22 -20.76
N GLY A 34 -12.42 -15.02 -21.01
CA GLY A 34 -12.59 -16.42 -21.38
C GLY A 34 -12.64 -16.82 -22.87
N GLN A 35 -11.98 -17.96 -23.12
CA GLN A 35 -12.19 -18.90 -24.23
C GLN A 35 -11.74 -18.46 -25.65
N LYS A 36 -11.49 -19.48 -26.49
CA LYS A 36 -10.88 -19.36 -27.82
C LYS A 36 -11.95 -19.15 -28.89
N VAL A 37 -11.61 -18.40 -29.94
CA VAL A 37 -12.25 -18.56 -31.26
C VAL A 37 -11.18 -18.67 -32.35
N THR A 38 -11.17 -19.78 -33.09
CA THR A 38 -10.48 -19.92 -34.38
C THR A 38 -11.53 -19.93 -35.48
N MET A 39 -11.48 -18.97 -36.41
CA MET A 39 -12.45 -18.86 -37.50
C MET A 39 -11.96 -19.52 -38.80
N PRO A 40 -12.72 -20.46 -39.37
CA PRO A 40 -12.80 -20.69 -40.81
C PRO A 40 -13.89 -19.79 -41.45
N ILE A 41 -13.88 -19.70 -42.78
CA ILE A 41 -14.84 -18.92 -43.59
C ILE A 41 -15.99 -19.82 -44.06
N GLY A 42 -17.24 -19.33 -44.02
CA GLY A 42 -18.44 -20.04 -44.49
C GLY A 42 -19.70 -19.16 -44.50
N GLU A 43 -20.60 -19.38 -45.46
CA GLU A 43 -21.67 -18.44 -45.87
C GLU A 43 -23.03 -18.67 -45.19
N ASN A 44 -23.77 -17.57 -44.91
CA ASN A 44 -25.24 -17.30 -45.07
C ASN A 44 -26.33 -18.41 -44.84
N PRO A 45 -27.63 -18.03 -44.63
CA PRO A 45 -28.22 -17.08 -43.66
C PRO A 45 -29.54 -17.60 -43.00
N GLY A 46 -30.12 -16.97 -41.95
CA GLY A 46 -31.51 -17.34 -41.55
C GLY A 46 -32.18 -16.80 -40.26
N MET A 47 -33.10 -15.84 -40.41
CA MET A 47 -34.43 -15.70 -39.76
C MET A 47 -34.66 -15.81 -38.22
N ASN A 48 -34.88 -14.64 -37.58
CA ASN A 48 -36.07 -14.23 -36.78
C ASN A 48 -36.99 -15.28 -36.10
N LYS A 49 -37.24 -15.15 -34.76
CA LYS A 49 -38.55 -14.74 -34.17
C LYS A 49 -38.57 -14.61 -32.61
N THR A 50 -39.76 -14.37 -32.03
CA THR A 50 -40.05 -13.64 -30.79
C THR A 50 -40.83 -14.48 -29.74
N ILE A 51 -40.58 -14.22 -28.43
CA ILE A 51 -41.43 -14.25 -27.19
C ILE A 51 -42.94 -14.63 -27.41
N PRO A 52 -43.68 -15.44 -26.57
CA PRO A 52 -43.92 -15.10 -25.14
C PRO A 52 -44.36 -16.16 -24.06
N THR A 53 -44.37 -15.68 -22.80
CA THR A 53 -45.25 -15.92 -21.59
C THR A 53 -45.61 -17.31 -21.02
N ASP A 54 -45.62 -17.41 -19.68
CA ASP A 54 -46.74 -17.77 -18.76
C ASP A 54 -46.25 -17.60 -17.27
N GLU A 55 -46.84 -16.76 -16.41
CA GLU A 55 -48.07 -16.89 -15.57
C GLU A 55 -47.99 -17.83 -14.34
N VAL A 56 -47.94 -17.27 -13.12
CA VAL A 56 -48.49 -17.83 -11.85
C VAL A 56 -48.72 -16.71 -10.79
N LYS A 57 -49.60 -16.94 -9.80
CA LYS A 57 -50.19 -15.92 -8.89
C LYS A 57 -50.03 -16.20 -7.38
N GLU A 58 -49.97 -15.12 -6.59
CA GLU A 58 -50.54 -14.87 -5.22
C GLU A 58 -50.32 -15.89 -4.05
N MET A 59 -50.49 -15.58 -2.75
CA MET A 59 -51.17 -14.47 -2.03
C MET A 59 -50.61 -14.27 -0.59
N GLN A 60 -50.52 -13.02 -0.09
CA GLN A 60 -50.74 -12.53 1.31
C GLN A 60 -50.01 -13.16 2.57
N LYS A 61 -50.09 -12.61 3.80
CA LYS A 61 -49.91 -11.25 4.39
C LYS A 61 -50.17 -11.28 5.93
N THR A 62 -49.29 -10.71 6.78
CA THR A 62 -49.62 -10.34 8.19
C THR A 62 -48.68 -9.27 8.80
N GLU A 63 -49.22 -8.43 9.70
CA GLU A 63 -48.63 -7.30 10.48
C GLU A 63 -49.64 -6.92 11.60
N PRO A 64 -49.37 -6.04 12.60
CA PRO A 64 -48.15 -5.74 13.38
C PRO A 64 -48.43 -5.80 14.93
N ILE A 65 -47.44 -5.50 15.80
CA ILE A 65 -47.66 -5.22 17.25
C ILE A 65 -46.85 -3.99 17.73
N LYS A 66 -47.43 -3.21 18.65
CA LYS A 66 -46.85 -2.04 19.37
C LYS A 66 -46.57 -2.42 20.84
N SER A 67 -45.79 -1.72 21.68
CA SER A 67 -45.88 -0.29 22.04
C SER A 67 -44.72 0.14 22.95
N ALA A 68 -44.53 1.47 23.10
CA ALA A 68 -44.40 2.26 24.35
C ALA A 68 -43.55 1.77 25.54
N ASP A 69 -42.82 2.60 26.29
CA ASP A 69 -42.38 4.02 26.21
C ASP A 69 -41.16 4.11 27.21
N ASP A 70 -40.58 5.20 27.73
CA ASP A 70 -40.89 6.63 27.86
C ASP A 70 -39.56 7.45 27.98
N ASN A 71 -39.61 8.70 28.46
CA ASN A 71 -38.57 9.72 28.38
C ASN A 71 -38.16 10.24 29.78
N LYS A 72 -36.86 10.49 30.07
CA LYS A 72 -36.39 11.70 30.82
C LYS A 72 -34.89 11.87 31.15
N ASP A 73 -34.56 13.16 31.31
CA ASP A 73 -33.58 13.83 32.18
C ASP A 73 -32.04 13.57 32.08
N LYS A 74 -31.32 14.64 31.72
CA LYS A 74 -29.90 14.95 32.04
C LYS A 74 -29.87 15.94 33.23
N PRO A 75 -28.82 16.01 34.09
CA PRO A 75 -27.62 16.81 33.74
C PRO A 75 -26.27 16.47 34.44
N ASN A 76 -25.18 17.05 33.90
CA ASN A 76 -23.88 17.44 34.50
C ASN A 76 -23.08 16.53 35.47
N GLY A 77 -21.76 16.45 35.25
CA GLY A 77 -20.78 15.97 36.24
C GLY A 77 -19.33 15.92 35.73
N ASN A 78 -18.46 16.77 36.26
CA ASN A 78 -17.08 17.05 35.84
C ASN A 78 -16.09 15.86 35.75
N LEU A 79 -15.11 16.04 34.85
CA LEU A 79 -13.67 15.78 35.01
C LEU A 79 -13.17 15.28 36.39
N THR A 80 -12.39 14.18 36.42
CA THR A 80 -10.95 14.16 36.79
C THR A 80 -10.27 12.81 36.46
N ASP A 81 -8.93 12.84 36.46
CA ASP A 81 -7.98 11.76 36.79
C ASP A 81 -7.79 10.49 35.92
N LYS A 82 -6.58 10.44 35.32
CA LYS A 82 -5.61 9.32 35.35
C LYS A 82 -6.07 7.93 34.89
N PHE A 83 -5.82 7.64 33.63
CA PHE A 83 -5.63 6.27 33.14
C PHE A 83 -4.16 5.84 33.19
N ASP A 84 -3.67 5.53 34.39
CA ASP A 84 -2.57 4.56 34.51
C ASP A 84 -3.09 3.17 34.11
N LYS A 85 -2.44 2.53 33.12
CA LYS A 85 -2.49 1.07 32.97
C LYS A 85 -1.42 0.52 32.05
N ASP A 86 -0.54 -0.30 32.61
CA ASP A 86 0.35 -1.18 31.88
C ASP A 86 -0.41 -2.07 30.89
N ILE A 87 -0.07 -1.99 29.61
CA ILE A 87 -0.43 -3.02 28.64
C ILE A 87 0.81 -3.85 28.33
N LYS A 88 0.99 -4.92 29.11
CA LYS A 88 1.95 -5.99 28.82
C LYS A 88 1.55 -6.71 27.53
N LYS A 89 2.07 -6.27 26.38
CA LYS A 89 2.03 -7.06 25.14
C LYS A 89 3.20 -8.04 25.12
N GLN A 90 2.96 -9.25 25.63
CA GLN A 90 3.60 -10.44 25.06
C GLN A 90 2.89 -10.76 23.74
N GLY A 91 3.69 -11.16 22.75
CA GLY A 91 3.24 -11.48 21.39
C GLY A 91 4.47 -11.50 20.50
N ASP A 92 4.74 -12.63 19.86
CA ASP A 92 6.01 -12.91 19.16
C ASP A 92 6.07 -12.23 17.78
N MET A 93 6.02 -10.90 17.80
CA MET A 93 6.50 -10.11 16.68
C MET A 93 8.03 -10.24 16.62
N GLN A 94 8.55 -10.83 15.54
CA GLN A 94 9.98 -10.92 15.28
C GLN A 94 10.54 -9.51 15.06
N LYS A 95 10.85 -8.81 16.16
CA LYS A 95 11.52 -7.51 16.13
C LYS A 95 12.83 -7.69 15.37
N THR A 96 12.95 -7.01 14.24
CA THR A 96 14.26 -6.77 13.62
C THR A 96 15.06 -5.94 14.62
N VAL A 97 15.96 -6.59 15.37
CA VAL A 97 16.75 -5.95 16.41
C VAL A 97 17.66 -4.90 15.76
N SER A 98 17.38 -3.63 16.05
CA SER A 98 18.22 -2.52 15.64
C SER A 98 19.57 -2.62 16.34
N PHE A 99 20.66 -2.54 15.57
CA PHE A 99 22.06 -2.66 16.04
C PHE A 99 22.37 -1.81 17.28
N PHE A 100 21.69 -0.68 17.46
CA PHE A 100 21.86 0.26 18.56
C PHE A 100 21.35 -0.21 19.94
N SER A 101 20.67 -1.35 20.03
CA SER A 101 20.03 -1.78 21.29
C SER A 101 20.99 -2.24 22.40
N GLU A 102 22.29 -2.35 22.12
CA GLU A 102 23.27 -2.92 23.05
C GLU A 102 23.69 -1.96 24.19
N ASN A 103 23.48 -0.64 24.03
CA ASN A 103 23.93 0.38 24.98
C ASN A 103 23.01 0.60 26.19
N GLY A 104 22.11 -0.33 26.51
CA GLY A 104 21.23 -0.30 27.71
C GLY A 104 20.15 0.78 27.75
N SER A 105 20.21 1.78 26.86
CA SER A 105 19.13 2.74 26.63
C SER A 105 18.05 2.09 25.76
N ASN A 106 16.81 2.02 26.27
CA ASN A 106 15.65 1.48 25.55
C ASN A 106 15.09 2.47 24.51
N GLN A 107 15.97 3.16 23.78
CA GLN A 107 15.67 4.20 22.80
C GLN A 107 16.46 3.90 21.53
N VAL A 108 15.75 3.67 20.43
CA VAL A 108 16.38 3.46 19.12
C VAL A 108 16.64 4.85 18.51
N PRO A 109 17.88 5.20 18.13
CA PRO A 109 18.18 6.51 17.59
C PRO A 109 17.56 6.69 16.20
N ALA A 110 17.03 7.89 15.93
CA ALA A 110 16.45 8.24 14.64
C ALA A 110 17.54 8.44 13.59
N VAL A 111 17.42 7.76 12.44
CA VAL A 111 18.35 7.86 11.31
C VAL A 111 17.86 8.82 10.22
N GLY A 112 16.57 9.16 10.23
CA GLY A 112 15.94 10.09 9.30
C GLY A 112 14.52 10.40 9.75
N LEU A 113 13.81 11.22 8.98
CA LEU A 113 12.40 11.53 9.20
C LEU A 113 11.61 11.64 7.90
N LEU A 114 10.30 11.50 8.02
CA LEU A 114 9.31 11.78 6.99
C LEU A 114 8.36 12.86 7.54
N LEU A 115 8.27 14.01 6.86
CA LEU A 115 7.37 15.11 7.22
C LEU A 115 6.14 15.07 6.32
N CYS A 116 4.93 15.01 6.88
CA CYS A 116 3.69 15.05 6.10
C CYS A 116 3.43 16.47 5.57
N VAL A 117 3.37 16.62 4.24
CA VAL A 117 3.23 17.91 3.54
C VAL A 117 1.94 18.02 2.71
N GLU A 118 1.21 16.92 2.53
CA GLU A 118 -0.13 16.89 1.92
C GLU A 118 -0.90 15.67 2.46
N GLY A 119 -2.23 15.77 2.60
CA GLY A 119 -3.08 14.71 3.15
C GLY A 119 -3.62 15.01 4.56
N ASP A 120 -4.39 14.07 5.10
CA ASP A 120 -5.15 14.26 6.35
C ASP A 120 -4.24 14.40 7.60
N ASN A 121 -3.02 13.86 7.56
CA ASN A 121 -2.01 13.95 8.64
C ASN A 121 -1.04 15.16 8.47
N PHE A 122 -1.43 16.23 7.77
CA PHE A 122 -0.55 17.37 7.45
C PHE A 122 0.21 17.94 8.66
N GLY A 123 1.53 18.09 8.52
CA GLY A 123 2.43 18.61 9.56
C GLY A 123 2.94 17.56 10.57
N GLU A 124 2.43 16.34 10.55
CA GLU A 124 3.00 15.24 11.36
C GLU A 124 4.41 14.86 10.89
N THR A 125 5.24 14.37 11.82
CA THR A 125 6.61 13.93 11.54
C THR A 125 6.82 12.53 12.08
N TYR A 126 7.28 11.62 11.21
CA TYR A 126 7.55 10.23 11.54
C TYR A 126 9.05 9.96 11.56
N LEU A 127 9.57 9.44 12.66
CA LEU A 127 11.00 9.13 12.81
C LEU A 127 11.32 7.75 12.25
N LEU A 128 12.38 7.66 11.45
CA LEU A 128 12.88 6.42 10.86
C LEU A 128 13.96 5.80 11.77
N LYS A 129 13.91 4.48 11.96
CA LYS A 129 14.98 3.68 12.58
C LYS A 129 15.87 3.01 11.54
N ALA A 130 17.02 2.51 11.96
CA ALA A 130 17.89 1.71 11.10
C ALA A 130 17.26 0.38 10.67
N GLY A 131 17.64 -0.11 9.49
CA GLY A 131 16.96 -1.22 8.83
C GLY A 131 15.67 -0.77 8.14
N LYS A 132 14.71 -1.68 7.99
CA LYS A 132 13.43 -1.39 7.33
C LYS A 132 12.49 -0.60 8.24
N ASN A 133 11.78 0.35 7.65
CA ASN A 133 10.63 1.05 8.20
C ASN A 133 9.44 0.77 7.30
N PHE A 134 8.45 0.04 7.80
CA PHE A 134 7.22 -0.26 7.07
C PHE A 134 6.23 0.89 7.23
N ILE A 135 5.73 1.41 6.10
CA ILE A 135 4.70 2.46 6.06
C ILE A 135 3.34 1.83 5.77
N GLY A 136 2.30 2.24 6.50
CA GLY A 136 0.91 1.87 6.22
C GLY A 136 -0.06 2.43 7.26
N ARG A 137 -1.35 2.09 7.13
CA ARG A 137 -2.41 2.60 8.01
C ARG A 137 -2.60 1.83 9.32
N SER A 138 -2.06 0.62 9.44
CA SER A 138 -2.16 -0.17 10.67
C SER A 138 -1.22 0.37 11.76
N ASN A 139 -1.70 0.36 13.01
CA ASN A 139 -0.90 0.69 14.20
C ASN A 139 0.20 -0.36 14.53
N THR A 140 0.39 -1.37 13.67
CA THR A 140 1.49 -2.32 13.68
C THR A 140 2.65 -1.94 12.75
N MET A 141 2.50 -0.85 11.98
CA MET A 141 3.55 -0.31 11.10
C MET A 141 4.56 0.53 11.88
N ASP A 142 5.74 0.78 11.29
CA ASP A 142 6.74 1.68 11.87
C ASP A 142 6.37 3.15 11.64
N VAL A 143 5.76 3.44 10.48
CA VAL A 143 5.20 4.73 10.11
C VAL A 143 3.71 4.53 9.87
N VAL A 144 2.88 5.16 10.70
CA VAL A 144 1.43 4.94 10.74
C VAL A 144 0.70 6.13 10.13
N ILE A 145 0.16 5.96 8.92
CA ILE A 145 -0.67 6.96 8.24
C ILE A 145 -2.14 6.58 8.50
N SER A 146 -2.66 6.93 9.67
CA SER A 146 -3.90 6.36 10.20
C SER A 146 -5.18 6.82 9.48
N GLU A 147 -5.22 8.07 9.03
CA GLU A 147 -6.46 8.72 8.56
C GLU A 147 -6.72 8.51 7.06
N ASP A 148 -5.65 8.39 6.26
CA ASP A 148 -5.78 8.20 4.81
C ASP A 148 -6.31 6.80 4.47
N ASN A 149 -7.61 6.74 4.17
CA ASN A 149 -8.29 5.51 3.83
C ASN A 149 -7.84 4.87 2.50
N SER A 150 -7.08 5.59 1.66
CA SER A 150 -6.45 5.07 0.45
C SER A 150 -5.03 4.52 0.68
N VAL A 151 -4.44 4.73 1.87
CA VAL A 151 -3.24 4.00 2.28
C VAL A 151 -3.63 2.61 2.81
N SER A 152 -2.88 1.61 2.34
CA SER A 152 -3.09 0.20 2.65
C SER A 152 -2.76 -0.08 4.13
N ARG A 153 -3.43 -1.08 4.71
CA ARG A 153 -3.27 -1.38 6.15
C ARG A 153 -1.84 -1.75 6.51
N GLU A 154 -1.22 -2.63 5.74
CA GLU A 154 0.12 -3.14 6.03
C GLU A 154 1.04 -2.90 4.84
N LYS A 155 2.27 -2.44 5.11
CA LYS A 155 3.41 -2.38 4.19
C LYS A 155 3.04 -1.83 2.80
N HIS A 156 2.42 -0.66 2.75
CA HIS A 156 2.16 0.06 1.50
C HIS A 156 3.48 0.48 0.83
N ALA A 157 4.40 1.00 1.63
CA ALA A 157 5.76 1.37 1.23
C ALA A 157 6.79 0.91 2.27
N ILE A 158 8.06 0.84 1.88
CA ILE A 158 9.17 0.45 2.77
C ILE A 158 10.34 1.43 2.57
N ILE A 159 10.82 2.02 3.67
CA ILE A 159 12.02 2.86 3.68
C ILE A 159 13.12 2.16 4.48
N LEU A 160 14.21 1.80 3.81
CA LEU A 160 15.34 1.07 4.38
C LEU A 160 16.54 2.01 4.55
N TYR A 161 17.01 2.21 5.78
CA TYR A 161 18.36 2.73 6.02
C TYR A 161 19.37 1.58 6.09
N GLU A 162 20.46 1.69 5.33
CA GLU A 162 21.57 0.74 5.34
C GLU A 162 22.81 1.37 6.04
N PRO A 163 23.11 1.00 7.29
CA PRO A 163 24.25 1.49 8.08
C PRO A 163 25.60 1.59 7.37
N ARG A 164 25.99 0.57 6.60
CA ARG A 164 27.37 0.44 6.09
C ARG A 164 27.64 1.38 4.93
N LYS A 165 26.63 1.65 4.11
CA LYS A 165 26.65 2.65 3.04
C LYS A 165 26.13 4.03 3.46
N ARG A 166 25.50 4.14 4.64
CA ARG A 166 24.88 5.37 5.17
C ARG A 166 23.84 5.97 4.21
N MET A 167 23.06 5.10 3.57
CA MET A 167 22.13 5.48 2.50
C MET A 167 20.69 5.04 2.79
N PHE A 168 19.74 5.71 2.16
CA PHE A 168 18.32 5.39 2.24
C PHE A 168 17.81 4.79 0.93
N LEU A 169 16.97 3.78 1.05
CA LEU A 169 16.42 3.02 -0.07
C LEU A 169 14.90 2.91 0.05
N ALA A 170 14.17 3.41 -0.94
CA ALA A 170 12.76 3.07 -1.14
C ALA A 170 12.66 1.66 -1.71
N GLN A 171 11.70 0.85 -1.22
CA GLN A 171 11.39 -0.48 -1.76
C GLN A 171 9.87 -0.66 -1.92
N PRO A 172 9.40 -1.39 -2.95
CA PRO A 172 7.99 -1.73 -3.08
C PRO A 172 7.48 -2.44 -1.82
N GLY A 173 6.21 -2.17 -1.49
CA GLY A 173 5.51 -2.79 -0.38
C GLY A 173 5.03 -4.22 -0.68
N GLU A 174 4.14 -4.71 0.16
CA GLU A 174 3.36 -5.95 -0.07
C GLU A 174 1.92 -5.64 -0.54
N SER A 175 1.64 -4.38 -0.86
CA SER A 175 0.33 -3.90 -1.30
C SER A 175 0.08 -4.03 -2.82
N SER A 176 -1.20 -4.07 -3.20
CA SER A 176 -1.70 -3.84 -4.55
C SER A 176 -1.74 -2.37 -4.96
N GLU A 177 -1.72 -1.44 -4.00
CA GLU A 177 -1.75 -0.01 -4.26
C GLU A 177 -0.32 0.53 -4.50
N LEU A 178 -0.20 1.46 -5.45
CA LEU A 178 1.08 2.04 -5.86
C LEU A 178 1.44 3.27 -5.01
N TYR A 179 2.75 3.43 -4.78
CA TYR A 179 3.34 4.66 -4.27
C TYR A 179 4.47 5.14 -5.19
N TYR A 180 4.80 6.42 -5.06
CA TYR A 180 5.71 7.14 -5.95
C TYR A 180 6.79 7.88 -5.17
N VAL A 181 7.93 8.13 -5.82
CA VAL A 181 8.99 9.04 -5.35
C VAL A 181 9.24 10.06 -6.45
N ASN A 182 9.13 11.36 -6.13
CA ASN A 182 9.19 12.47 -7.08
C ASN A 182 8.25 12.32 -8.30
N GLY A 183 7.11 11.64 -8.10
CA GLY A 183 6.13 11.33 -9.14
C GLY A 183 6.38 10.03 -9.92
N GLU A 184 7.55 9.40 -9.78
CA GLU A 184 7.89 8.13 -10.45
C GLU A 184 7.51 6.91 -9.59
N VAL A 185 6.94 5.87 -10.22
CA VAL A 185 6.37 4.72 -9.51
C VAL A 185 7.44 3.75 -9.00
N VAL A 186 7.41 3.41 -7.70
CA VAL A 186 8.43 2.56 -7.07
C VAL A 186 8.15 1.07 -7.26
N LEU A 187 8.49 0.56 -8.45
CA LEU A 187 8.39 -0.86 -8.80
C LEU A 187 9.62 -1.69 -8.39
N ASN A 188 10.73 -1.04 -8.03
CA ASN A 188 12.02 -1.66 -7.70
C ASN A 188 12.70 -0.89 -6.55
N VAL A 189 13.86 -1.34 -6.09
CA VAL A 189 14.64 -0.59 -5.10
C VAL A 189 15.23 0.69 -5.73
N LEU A 190 14.99 1.83 -5.08
CA LEU A 190 15.42 3.17 -5.48
C LEU A 190 16.22 3.82 -4.34
N GLU A 191 17.24 4.63 -4.66
CA GLU A 191 17.98 5.43 -3.67
C GLU A 191 17.28 6.76 -3.39
N LEU A 192 17.11 7.09 -2.10
CA LEU A 192 16.43 8.28 -1.62
C LEU A 192 17.41 9.37 -1.20
N HIS A 193 17.10 10.60 -1.59
CA HIS A 193 17.91 11.80 -1.39
C HIS A 193 17.17 12.82 -0.51
N GLU A 194 17.92 13.77 0.06
CA GLU A 194 17.34 14.83 0.87
C GLU A 194 16.30 15.65 0.09
N TYR A 195 15.10 15.81 0.67
CA TYR A 195 13.91 16.45 0.09
C TYR A 195 13.24 15.72 -1.10
N ASP A 196 13.46 14.41 -1.27
CA ASP A 196 12.58 13.60 -2.12
C ASP A 196 11.12 13.59 -1.59
N GLU A 197 10.15 13.80 -2.49
CA GLU A 197 8.71 13.68 -2.19
C GLU A 197 8.27 12.21 -2.36
N ILE A 198 7.71 11.62 -1.32
CA ILE A 198 7.14 10.27 -1.33
C ILE A 198 5.61 10.38 -1.25
N SER A 199 4.89 9.94 -2.28
CA SER A 199 3.43 10.04 -2.33
C SER A 199 2.75 8.67 -2.34
N LEU A 200 1.74 8.51 -1.46
CA LEU A 200 0.97 7.29 -1.24
C LEU A 200 -0.49 7.61 -0.92
N GLY A 201 -1.43 7.02 -1.66
CA GLY A 201 -2.85 7.36 -1.50
C GLY A 201 -3.12 8.84 -1.85
N LYS A 202 -3.52 9.64 -0.85
CA LYS A 202 -3.63 11.10 -0.89
C LYS A 202 -2.51 11.80 -0.10
N THR A 203 -1.66 11.03 0.56
CA THR A 203 -0.65 11.50 1.51
C THR A 203 0.66 11.78 0.78
N LYS A 204 1.31 12.90 1.07
CA LYS A 204 2.69 13.19 0.64
C LYS A 204 3.58 13.40 1.84
N LEU A 205 4.74 12.75 1.81
CA LEU A 205 5.77 12.80 2.82
C LEU A 205 7.06 13.35 2.20
N LEU A 206 7.63 14.40 2.78
CA LEU A 206 8.95 14.91 2.41
C LEU A 206 10.02 14.18 3.23
N PHE A 207 10.98 13.54 2.56
CA PHE A 207 12.04 12.79 3.24
C PHE A 207 13.23 13.69 3.62
N VAL A 208 13.71 13.55 4.86
CA VAL A 208 14.94 14.21 5.34
C VAL A 208 15.83 13.19 6.07
N PRO A 209 17.04 12.88 5.56
CA PRO A 209 18.01 12.05 6.28
C PRO A 209 18.58 12.79 7.50
N ILE A 210 18.86 12.06 8.58
CA ILE A 210 19.71 12.52 9.69
C ILE A 210 21.10 11.89 9.55
N CYS A 211 21.13 10.59 9.25
CA CYS A 211 22.34 9.85 8.89
C CYS A 211 22.63 9.94 7.39
N GLY A 212 23.91 10.01 7.05
CA GLY A 212 24.39 10.17 5.67
C GLY A 212 25.92 10.26 5.63
N PRO A 213 26.50 10.80 4.54
CA PRO A 213 27.97 10.92 4.40
C PRO A 213 28.66 11.75 5.49
N GLN A 214 27.96 12.69 6.12
CA GLN A 214 28.51 13.63 7.13
C GLN A 214 28.31 13.19 8.58
N PHE A 215 27.42 12.22 8.84
CA PHE A 215 27.05 11.78 10.19
C PHE A 215 26.45 10.38 10.12
N SER A 216 26.88 9.47 11.00
CA SER A 216 26.05 8.31 11.34
C SER A 216 26.26 7.90 12.80
N TRP A 217 25.25 7.29 13.42
CA TRP A 217 25.34 6.85 14.82
C TRP A 217 26.43 5.80 15.04
N GLU A 218 26.77 5.05 14.00
CA GLU A 218 27.85 4.07 13.95
C GLU A 218 29.24 4.70 14.17
N ASP A 219 29.42 6.02 13.98
CA ASP A 219 30.65 6.75 14.35
C ASP A 219 30.81 6.95 15.87
N TYR A 220 29.73 6.75 16.64
CA TYR A 220 29.66 7.03 18.08
C TYR A 220 29.40 5.79 18.94
N THR A 221 28.94 4.68 18.34
CA THR A 221 28.93 3.35 18.98
C THR A 221 30.33 2.75 19.04
N LYS A 222 30.68 2.12 20.16
CA LYS A 222 31.96 1.42 20.39
C LYS A 222 31.78 -0.08 20.46
#